data_AF-A0A088QIH8-F1
#
_entry.id   AF-A0A088QIH8-F1
#
_cell.length_a   1.000
_cell.length_b   1.000
_cell.length_c   1.000
_cell.angle_alpha   90.00
_cell.angle_beta   90.00
_cell.angle_gamma   90.00
#
_symmetry.space_group_name_H-M   'P 1'
#
loop_
_entity.id
_entity.type
_entity.pdbx_description
1 polymer ?
#
loop_
_entity_poly.entity_id
_entity_poly.type
_entity_poly.pdbx_seq_one_letter_code
_entity_poly.pdbx_strand_id
1 'polypeptide(L)'
;MTEKAPTSTELDVATNVLKLMADKTRLSILSLLRDGEMTVTAIASALDRPIPAISQHLAKLRMANMVQARKEGTSSFYSQPDEHLTNLVVNALHFAEHTLYSDPPHHRGQ
;
A
#
# COMPACT_ATOMS: atom_id res chain seq x y z
N MET A 1 10.61 27.21 11.03
CA MET A 1 11.01 26.53 9.78
C MET A 1 9.89 26.78 8.80
N THR A 2 10.08 27.65 7.80
CA THR A 2 9.03 27.92 6.81
C THR A 2 9.00 26.74 5.86
N GLU A 3 8.04 25.83 6.06
CA GLU A 3 7.82 24.74 5.12
C GLU A 3 7.44 25.38 3.78
N LYS A 4 8.27 25.17 2.77
CA LYS A 4 8.03 25.69 1.43
C LYS A 4 6.82 24.95 0.88
N ALA A 5 5.84 25.69 0.36
CA ALA A 5 4.68 25.09 -0.29
C ALA A 5 5.10 24.12 -1.41
N PRO A 6 4.38 22.99 -1.62
CA PRO A 6 4.72 22.02 -2.64
C PRO A 6 4.62 22.65 -4.04
N THR A 7 5.51 22.21 -4.92
CA THR A 7 5.49 22.56 -6.34
C THR A 7 4.36 21.84 -7.07
N SER A 8 3.96 22.35 -8.24
CA SER A 8 2.95 21.68 -9.09
C SER A 8 3.34 20.24 -9.44
N THR A 9 4.62 20.00 -9.72
CA THR A 9 5.12 18.66 -10.05
C THR A 9 5.02 17.70 -8.86
N GLU A 10 5.32 18.16 -7.64
CA GLU A 10 5.14 17.36 -6.43
C GLU A 10 3.65 17.01 -6.22
N LEU A 11 2.75 17.97 -6.45
CA LEU A 11 1.30 17.74 -6.38
C LEU A 11 0.81 16.73 -7.44
N ASP A 12 1.34 16.80 -8.66
CA ASP A 12 0.99 15.86 -9.74
C ASP A 12 1.42 14.43 -9.42
N VAL A 13 2.65 14.27 -8.91
CA VAL A 13 3.18 12.98 -8.48
C VAL A 13 2.36 12.42 -7.33
N ALA A 14 2.13 13.21 -6.28
CA ALA A 14 1.33 12.80 -5.13
C ALA A 14 -0.10 12.40 -5.54
N THR A 15 -0.73 13.18 -6.41
CA THR A 15 -2.07 12.88 -6.94
C THR A 15 -2.11 11.54 -7.67
N ASN A 16 -1.09 11.23 -8.48
CA ASN A 16 -1.00 9.96 -9.19
C ASN A 16 -0.81 8.78 -8.25
N VAL A 17 0.05 8.92 -7.23
CA VAL A 17 0.21 7.91 -6.16
C VAL A 17 -1.12 7.64 -5.47
N LEU A 18 -1.84 8.69 -5.06
CA LEU A 18 -3.14 8.56 -4.39
C LEU A 18 -4.19 7.90 -5.29
N LYS A 19 -4.27 8.26 -6.58
CA LYS A 19 -5.18 7.63 -7.55
C LYS A 19 -4.88 6.14 -7.72
N LEU A 20 -3.61 5.75 -7.71
CA LEU A 20 -3.23 4.34 -7.75
C LEU A 20 -3.64 3.62 -6.46
N MET A 21 -3.49 4.23 -5.30
CA MET A 21 -3.92 3.65 -4.02
C MET A 21 -5.44 3.55 -3.86
N ALA A 22 -6.21 4.41 -4.54
CA ALA A 22 -7.67 4.52 -4.44
C ALA A 22 -8.42 3.32 -5.08
N ASP A 23 -8.11 2.11 -4.62
CA ASP A 23 -8.73 0.84 -4.97
C ASP A 23 -8.60 -0.10 -3.79
N LYS A 24 -9.73 -0.65 -3.36
CA LYS A 24 -9.80 -1.47 -2.15
C LYS A 24 -8.80 -2.63 -2.19
N THR A 25 -8.67 -3.34 -3.31
CA THR A 25 -7.76 -4.48 -3.42
C THR A 25 -6.30 -4.02 -3.35
N ARG A 26 -5.93 -2.93 -4.02
CA ARG A 26 -4.56 -2.39 -3.97
C ARG A 26 -4.20 -1.90 -2.57
N LEU A 27 -5.10 -1.20 -1.89
CA LEU A 27 -4.88 -0.78 -0.52
C LEU A 27 -4.76 -1.99 0.43
N SER A 28 -5.57 -3.05 0.23
CA SER A 28 -5.44 -4.30 0.99
C SER A 28 -4.10 -4.99 0.76
N ILE A 29 -3.61 -5.06 -0.49
CA ILE A 29 -2.28 -5.60 -0.80
C ILE A 29 -1.20 -4.80 -0.09
N LEU A 30 -1.22 -3.47 -0.23
CA LEU A 30 -0.23 -2.59 0.41
C LEU A 30 -0.27 -2.70 1.94
N SER A 31 -1.46 -2.89 2.53
CA SER A 31 -1.63 -3.11 3.97
C SER A 31 -1.03 -4.44 4.43
N LEU A 32 -1.17 -5.51 3.65
CA LEU A 32 -0.59 -6.82 3.97
C LEU A 32 0.95 -6.79 3.93
N LEU A 33 1.51 -6.04 2.97
CA LEU A 33 2.97 -5.95 2.78
C LEU A 33 3.68 -5.08 3.84
N ARG A 34 2.94 -4.47 4.77
CA ARG A 34 3.52 -3.68 5.88
C ARG A 34 4.31 -4.54 6.85
N ASP A 35 3.88 -5.80 7.04
CA ASP A 35 4.46 -6.72 8.03
C ASP A 35 5.60 -7.57 7.45
N GLY A 36 5.94 -7.38 6.18
CA GLY A 36 7.01 -8.09 5.50
C GLY A 36 6.69 -8.46 4.05
N GLU A 37 7.65 -9.10 3.40
CA GLU A 37 7.47 -9.58 2.03
C GLU A 37 6.53 -10.78 1.95
N MET A 38 5.70 -10.83 0.90
CA MET A 38 4.76 -11.94 0.67
C MET A 38 4.78 -12.40 -0.79
N THR A 39 4.50 -13.69 -1.00
CA THR A 39 4.31 -14.21 -2.36
C THR A 39 2.94 -13.84 -2.91
N VAL A 40 2.80 -13.83 -4.24
CA VAL A 40 1.50 -13.60 -4.89
C VAL A 40 0.44 -14.61 -4.45
N THR A 41 0.83 -15.87 -4.20
CA THR A 41 -0.07 -16.92 -3.71
C THR A 41 -0.54 -16.66 -2.28
N ALA A 42 0.36 -16.20 -1.40
CA ALA A 42 0.02 -15.83 -0.03
C ALA A 42 -0.93 -14.61 0.01
N ILE A 43 -0.67 -13.59 -0.81
CA ILE A 43 -1.53 -12.40 -0.94
C ILE A 43 -2.92 -12.80 -1.48
N ALA A 44 -2.97 -13.65 -2.50
CA ALA A 44 -4.22 -14.15 -3.08
C ALA A 44 -5.05 -14.93 -2.06
N SER A 45 -4.40 -15.79 -1.27
CA SER A 45 -5.04 -16.53 -0.18
C SER A 45 -5.58 -15.59 0.90
N ALA A 46 -4.77 -14.64 1.38
CA ALA A 46 -5.14 -13.70 2.44
C ALA A 46 -6.31 -12.79 2.06
N LEU A 47 -6.46 -12.46 0.77
CA LEU A 47 -7.54 -11.60 0.27
C LEU A 47 -8.74 -12.37 -0.29
N ASP A 48 -8.71 -13.71 -0.24
CA ASP A 48 -9.69 -14.60 -0.87
C ASP A 48 -9.99 -14.20 -2.33
N ARG A 49 -8.93 -14.08 -3.13
CA ARG A 49 -9.01 -13.64 -4.54
C ARG A 49 -8.21 -14.52 -5.47
N PRO A 50 -8.65 -14.70 -6.73
CA PRO A 50 -7.88 -15.42 -7.73
C PRO A 50 -6.50 -14.80 -7.96
N ILE A 51 -5.48 -15.65 -8.07
CA ILE A 51 -4.09 -15.23 -8.37
C ILE A 51 -4.00 -14.30 -9.59
N PRO A 52 -4.70 -14.55 -10.73
CA PRO A 52 -4.63 -13.64 -11.88
C PRO A 52 -5.06 -12.21 -11.56
N ALA A 53 -6.07 -12.03 -10.70
CA ALA A 53 -6.55 -10.73 -10.28
C ALA A 53 -5.48 -10.01 -9.42
N ILE A 54 -4.91 -10.71 -8.43
CA ILE A 54 -3.84 -10.14 -7.59
C ILE A 54 -2.60 -9.81 -8.40
N SER A 55 -2.19 -10.69 -9.33
CA SER A 55 -1.08 -10.43 -10.25
C SER A 55 -1.29 -9.16 -11.07
N GLN A 56 -2.52 -8.90 -11.54
CA GLN A 56 -2.84 -7.66 -12.27
C GLN A 56 -2.69 -6.42 -11.38
N HIS A 57 -3.15 -6.48 -10.13
CA HIS A 57 -2.97 -5.39 -9.17
C HIS A 57 -1.49 -5.16 -8.83
N LEU A 58 -0.72 -6.23 -8.57
CA LEU A 58 0.71 -6.15 -8.31
C LEU A 58 1.50 -5.62 -9.51
N ALA A 59 1.11 -5.96 -10.74
CA ALA A 59 1.72 -5.42 -11.94
C ALA A 59 1.54 -3.89 -12.01
N LYS A 60 0.33 -3.38 -11.76
CA LYS A 60 0.05 -1.93 -11.72
C LYS A 60 0.83 -1.23 -10.62
N LEU A 61 0.85 -1.80 -9.40
CA LEU A 61 1.60 -1.25 -8.28
C LEU A 61 3.11 -1.22 -8.57
N ARG A 62 3.65 -2.27 -9.19
CA ARG A 62 5.06 -2.34 -9.56
C ARG A 62 5.43 -1.32 -10.64
N MET A 63 4.58 -1.16 -11.66
CA MET A 63 4.79 -0.13 -12.70
C MET A 63 4.84 1.29 -12.12
N ALA A 64 4.16 1.50 -10.99
CA ALA A 64 4.16 2.76 -10.26
C ALA A 64 5.19 2.83 -9.11
N ASN A 65 6.12 1.88 -9.04
CA ASN A 65 7.12 1.76 -7.97
C ASN A 65 6.54 1.70 -6.55
N MET A 66 5.29 1.28 -6.39
CA MET A 66 4.62 1.15 -5.09
C MET A 66 4.89 -0.21 -4.41
N VAL A 67 5.43 -1.17 -5.16
CA VAL A 67 5.92 -2.44 -4.62
C VAL A 67 7.19 -2.82 -5.37
N GLN A 68 8.08 -3.51 -4.68
CA GLN A 68 9.23 -4.18 -5.28
C GLN A 68 8.96 -5.68 -5.40
N ALA A 69 9.74 -6.36 -6.23
CA ALA A 69 9.63 -7.81 -6.40
C ALA A 69 11.03 -8.44 -6.39
N ARG A 70 11.24 -9.42 -5.51
CA ARG A 70 12.42 -10.27 -5.43
C ARG A 70 12.05 -11.67 -5.91
N LYS A 71 12.94 -12.31 -6.68
CA LYS A 71 12.77 -13.73 -7.05
C LYS A 71 13.56 -14.62 -6.10
N GLU A 72 12.95 -15.72 -5.70
CA GLU A 72 13.58 -16.81 -4.97
C GLU A 72 13.05 -18.15 -5.47
N GLY A 73 13.94 -18.90 -6.14
CA GLY A 73 13.55 -20.08 -6.91
C GLY A 73 12.52 -19.73 -8.00
N THR A 74 11.37 -20.39 -7.98
CA THR A 74 10.25 -20.15 -8.89
C THR A 74 9.25 -19.12 -8.36
N SER A 75 9.44 -18.63 -7.14
CA SER A 75 8.50 -17.71 -6.48
C SER A 75 8.96 -16.26 -6.61
N SER A 76 7.97 -15.35 -6.68
CA SER A 76 8.20 -13.90 -6.58
C SER A 76 7.63 -13.40 -5.25
N PHE A 77 8.47 -12.74 -4.48
CA PHE A 77 8.17 -12.10 -3.21
C PHE A 77 8.02 -10.60 -3.44
N TYR A 78 6.98 -10.00 -2.86
CA TYR A 78 6.64 -8.59 -3.01
C TYR A 78 6.79 -7.87 -1.68
N SER A 79 7.29 -6.64 -1.70
CA SER A 79 7.45 -5.79 -0.51
C SER A 79 7.15 -4.33 -0.85
N GLN A 80 6.94 -3.49 0.17
CA GLN A 80 6.92 -2.04 -0.02
C GLN A 80 8.34 -1.51 -0.28
N PRO A 81 8.49 -0.43 -1.08
CA PRO A 81 9.80 0.05 -1.49
C PRO A 81 10.56 0.79 -0.40
N ASP A 82 9.86 1.47 0.50
CA ASP A 82 10.42 2.33 1.53
C ASP A 82 9.40 2.61 2.66
N GLU A 83 9.86 3.29 3.71
CA GLU A 83 9.04 3.69 4.86
C GLU A 83 8.01 4.77 4.54
N HIS A 84 8.24 5.63 3.54
CA HIS A 84 7.32 6.73 3.23
C HIS A 84 6.00 6.18 2.68
N LEU A 85 6.05 5.19 1.80
CA LEU A 85 4.83 4.54 1.33
C LEU A 85 4.14 3.75 2.46
N THR A 86 4.92 3.10 3.31
CA THR A 86 4.40 2.38 4.49
C THR A 86 3.60 3.34 5.38
N ASN A 87 4.18 4.49 5.70
CA ASN A 87 3.55 5.53 6.51
C ASN A 87 2.33 6.15 5.83
N LEU A 88 2.35 6.32 4.51
CA LEU A 88 1.18 6.81 3.76
C LEU A 88 -0.02 5.85 3.88
N VAL A 89 0.22 4.54 3.74
CA VAL A 89 -0.83 3.51 3.90
C VAL A 89 -1.36 3.52 5.33
N VAL A 90 -0.47 3.56 6.32
CA VAL A 90 -0.84 3.62 7.75
C VAL A 90 -1.73 4.84 8.03
N ASN A 91 -1.30 6.02 7.59
CA ASN A 91 -2.04 7.26 7.82
C ASN A 91 -3.41 7.23 7.14
N ALA A 92 -3.52 6.66 5.94
CA ALA A 92 -4.80 6.50 5.26
C ALA A 92 -5.77 5.60 6.06
N LEU A 93 -5.27 4.50 6.63
CA LEU A 93 -6.06 3.59 7.45
C LEU A 93 -6.46 4.22 8.79
N HIS A 94 -5.53 4.87 9.49
CA HIS A 94 -5.82 5.59 10.75
C HIS A 94 -6.84 6.72 10.53
N PHE A 95 -6.74 7.47 9.43
CA PHE A 95 -7.72 8.49 9.09
C PHE A 95 -9.13 7.90 8.89
N ALA A 96 -9.22 6.75 8.21
CA ALA A 96 -10.48 6.02 8.07
C ALA A 96 -11.03 5.58 9.44
N GLU A 97 -10.17 5.10 10.35
CA GLU A 97 -10.57 4.74 11.72
C GLU A 97 -11.13 5.93 12.49
N HIS A 98 -10.48 7.10 12.43
CA HIS A 98 -10.99 8.34 13.04
C HIS A 98 -12.33 8.80 12.47
N THR A 99 -12.62 8.44 11.22
CA THR A 99 -13.90 8.76 10.59
C THR A 99 -15.01 7.78 11.00
N LEU A 100 -14.65 6.53 11.31
CA LEU A 100 -15.60 5.44 11.58
C LEU A 100 -15.85 5.20 13.07
N TYR A 101 -14.90 5.52 13.95
CA TYR A 101 -14.94 5.18 15.37
C TYR A 101 -14.71 6.41 16.24
N SER A 102 -15.51 6.55 17.30
CA SER A 102 -15.32 7.59 18.33
C SER A 102 -14.05 7.38 19.16
N ASP A 103 -13.65 6.12 19.33
CA ASP A 103 -12.39 5.69 19.91
C ASP A 103 -11.67 4.79 18.89
N PRO A 104 -10.72 5.30 18.09
CA PRO A 104 -10.07 4.55 17.02
C PRO A 104 -9.29 3.31 17.50
N PRO A 105 -9.36 2.17 16.81
CA PRO A 105 -8.58 0.97 17.14
C PRO A 105 -7.09 1.22 17.43
N HIS A 106 -6.41 2.05 16.64
CA HIS A 106 -4.99 2.37 16.84
C HIS A 106 -4.67 3.19 18.12
N HIS A 107 -5.69 3.71 18.82
CA HIS A 107 -5.53 4.33 20.15
C HIS A 107 -5.71 3.34 21.31
N ARG A 108 -6.38 2.20 21.08
CA ARG A 108 -6.77 1.26 22.14
C ARG A 108 -5.62 0.43 22.73
N GLY A 109 -4.40 0.60 22.21
CA GLY A 109 -3.21 -0.17 22.59
C GLY A 109 -1.94 0.67 22.71
N GLN A 110 -2.06 1.98 22.90
CA GLN A 110 -0.95 2.86 23.33
C GLN A 110 -0.96 3.02 24.85
#